data_AF-A0A9E2CSV4-F1
#
_entry.id   AF-A0A9E2CSV4-F1
#
_cell.length_a   1.000
_cell.length_b   1.000
_cell.length_c   1.000
_cell.angle_alpha   90.00
_cell.angle_beta   90.00
_cell.angle_gamma   90.00
#
_symmetry.space_group_name_H-M   'P 1'
#
loop_
_entity.id
_entity.type
_entity.pdbx_description
1 polymer ?
#
loop_
_entity_poly.entity_id
_entity_poly.type
_entity_poly.pdbx_seq_one_letter_code
_entity_poly.pdbx_strand_id
1 'polypeptide(L)'
;RLTIIGMKVRAQMRSEQASQGNPLGRVMMAYEENRNVDNETLQLKLDDAVLKELPALESGLSLVKVLAAVAPLMGLLGTVIGMIVTFQAITLFGTGDPKLMAGGISQALVTTVQGLIAAIPLLVLHAFASGTSRRLSQLLEEQSAGMVAAYAEQQRA
;
A
#
# COMPACT_ATOMS: atom_id res chain seq x y z
N ARG A 1 7.38 -2.38 -8.25
CA ARG A 1 8.40 -2.59 -7.20
C ARG A 1 8.12 -3.84 -6.34
N LEU A 2 6.98 -3.90 -5.64
CA LEU A 2 6.64 -5.05 -4.75
C LEU A 2 6.62 -6.40 -5.46
N THR A 3 6.11 -6.48 -6.69
CA THR A 3 6.14 -7.71 -7.49
C THR A 3 7.57 -8.22 -7.72
N ILE A 4 8.51 -7.31 -8.02
CA ILE A 4 9.93 -7.64 -8.24
C ILE A 4 10.57 -8.11 -6.94
N ILE A 5 10.29 -7.43 -5.82
CA ILE A 5 10.75 -7.85 -4.49
C ILE A 5 10.21 -9.25 -4.19
N GLY A 6 8.93 -9.52 -4.44
CA GLY A 6 8.33 -10.84 -4.27
C GLY A 6 8.99 -11.93 -5.11
N MET A 7 9.35 -11.64 -6.36
CA MET A 7 10.11 -12.59 -7.19
C MET A 7 11.49 -12.89 -6.60
N LYS A 8 12.21 -11.86 -6.14
CA LYS A 8 13.54 -12.04 -5.53
C LYS A 8 13.47 -12.79 -4.21
N VAL A 9 12.47 -12.54 -3.37
CA VAL A 9 12.24 -13.29 -2.12
C VAL A 9 11.94 -14.76 -2.41
N ARG A 10 11.10 -15.07 -3.40
CA ARG A 10 10.85 -16.47 -3.80
C ARG A 10 12.09 -17.17 -4.36
N ALA A 11 12.96 -16.44 -5.07
CA ALA A 11 14.24 -16.97 -5.53
C ALA A 11 15.18 -17.25 -4.34
N GLN A 12 15.21 -16.35 -3.35
CA GLN A 12 15.99 -16.50 -2.12
C GLN A 12 15.59 -17.75 -1.33
N MET A 13 14.29 -18.07 -1.23
CA MET A 13 13.82 -19.28 -0.52
C MET A 13 14.39 -20.60 -1.07
N ARG A 14 14.92 -20.60 -2.30
CA ARG A 14 15.54 -21.79 -2.93
C ARG A 14 17.06 -21.79 -2.81
N SER A 15 17.64 -20.77 -2.20
CA SER A 15 19.09 -20.60 -2.08
C SER A 15 19.47 -20.56 -0.60
N GLU A 16 20.50 -21.33 -0.24
CA GLU A 16 21.05 -21.34 1.11
C GLU A 16 21.90 -20.10 1.41
N GLN A 17 22.44 -19.43 0.39
CA GLN A 17 23.27 -18.24 0.57
C GLN A 17 22.42 -16.98 0.69
N ALA A 18 22.57 -16.28 1.82
CA ALA A 18 21.91 -15.02 2.07
C ALA A 18 22.31 -13.92 1.06
N SER A 19 21.34 -13.15 0.57
CA SER A 19 21.58 -12.06 -0.40
C SER A 19 21.06 -10.71 0.11
N GLN A 20 21.91 -9.68 0.05
CA GLN A 20 21.54 -8.29 0.32
C GLN A 20 20.46 -7.74 -0.63
N GLY A 21 20.24 -8.38 -1.78
CA GLY A 21 19.37 -7.88 -2.85
C GLY A 21 17.86 -7.99 -2.58
N ASN A 22 17.45 -8.61 -1.48
CA ASN A 22 16.06 -8.80 -1.11
C ASN A 22 15.85 -8.84 0.42
N PRO A 23 14.62 -8.54 0.91
CA PRO A 23 14.34 -8.49 2.35
C PRO A 23 14.63 -9.80 3.08
N LEU A 24 14.23 -10.95 2.52
CA LEU A 24 14.46 -12.25 3.15
C LEU A 24 15.96 -12.54 3.31
N GLY A 25 16.75 -12.26 2.27
CA GLY A 25 18.19 -12.44 2.33
C GLY A 25 18.84 -11.54 3.38
N ARG A 26 18.34 -10.32 3.63
CA ARG A 26 18.84 -9.48 4.74
C ARG A 26 18.48 -10.04 6.12
N VAL A 27 17.31 -10.64 6.27
CA VAL A 27 16.94 -11.36 7.52
C VAL A 27 17.81 -12.60 7.70
N MET A 28 18.10 -13.36 6.64
CA MET A 28 19.03 -14.50 6.69
C MET A 28 20.46 -14.06 7.06
N MET A 29 20.92 -12.90 6.58
CA MET A 29 22.22 -12.37 7.02
C MET A 29 22.23 -12.04 8.52
N ALA A 30 21.15 -11.45 9.04
CA ALA A 30 21.01 -11.22 10.48
C ALA A 30 21.04 -12.52 11.28
N TYR A 31 20.50 -13.62 10.74
CA TYR A 31 20.63 -14.96 11.33
C TYR A 31 22.09 -15.43 11.35
N GLU A 32 22.79 -15.33 10.22
CA GLU A 32 24.20 -15.75 10.11
C GLU A 32 25.12 -14.96 11.06
N GLU A 33 24.90 -13.65 11.19
CA GLU A 33 25.67 -12.77 12.09
C GLU A 33 25.46 -13.07 13.58
N ASN A 34 24.30 -13.64 13.96
CA ASN A 34 23.91 -13.85 15.35
C ASN A 34 23.84 -15.34 15.73
N ARG A 35 24.43 -16.26 14.95
CA ARG A 35 24.32 -17.71 15.18
C ARG A 35 24.90 -18.22 16.52
N ASN A 36 25.69 -17.40 17.22
CA ASN A 36 26.37 -17.75 18.47
C ASN A 36 25.66 -17.23 19.73
N VAL A 37 24.49 -16.61 19.62
CA VAL A 37 23.72 -16.10 20.77
C VAL A 37 22.69 -17.13 21.23
N ASP A 38 22.14 -16.96 22.44
CA ASP A 38 21.07 -17.82 22.92
C ASP A 38 19.79 -17.69 22.06
N ASN A 39 18.88 -18.66 22.18
CA ASN A 39 17.68 -18.73 21.35
C ASN A 39 16.77 -17.49 21.48
N GLU A 40 16.63 -16.95 22.69
CA GLU A 40 15.79 -15.78 22.97
C GLU A 40 16.40 -14.53 22.33
N THR A 41 17.70 -14.30 22.50
CA THR A 41 18.41 -13.20 21.85
C THR A 41 18.34 -13.30 20.34
N LEU A 42 18.48 -14.50 19.77
CA LEU A 42 18.40 -14.70 18.32
C LEU A 42 17.02 -14.34 17.78
N GLN A 43 15.96 -14.78 18.46
CA GLN A 43 14.59 -14.41 18.09
C GLN A 43 14.41 -12.90 18.07
N LEU A 44 14.83 -12.20 19.13
CA LEU A 44 14.74 -10.73 19.20
C LEU A 44 15.49 -10.03 18.05
N LYS A 45 16.66 -10.55 17.66
CA LYS A 45 17.45 -10.00 16.54
C LYS A 45 16.77 -10.21 15.19
N LEU A 46 16.16 -11.37 14.97
CA LEU A 46 15.45 -11.64 13.73
C LEU A 46 14.14 -10.86 13.64
N ASP A 47 13.41 -10.72 14.74
CA ASP A 47 12.21 -9.88 14.81
C ASP A 47 12.55 -8.42 14.50
N ASP A 48 13.64 -7.87 15.06
CA ASP A 48 14.14 -6.53 14.72
C ASP A 48 14.53 -6.42 13.23
N ALA A 49 15.16 -7.45 12.65
CA ALA A 49 15.50 -7.48 11.24
C ALA A 49 14.24 -7.47 10.34
N VAL A 50 13.21 -8.25 10.68
CA VAL A 50 11.93 -8.25 9.96
C VAL A 50 11.25 -6.88 10.08
N LEU A 51 11.19 -6.31 11.29
CA LEU A 51 10.57 -5.00 11.53
C LEU A 51 11.21 -3.88 10.73
N LYS A 52 12.54 -3.92 10.52
CA LYS A 52 13.25 -2.94 9.68
C LYS A 52 12.85 -3.01 8.20
N GLU A 53 12.37 -4.17 7.73
CA GLU A 53 11.97 -4.36 6.33
C GLU A 53 10.54 -3.93 6.04
N LEU A 54 9.64 -3.95 7.04
CA LEU A 54 8.22 -3.62 6.85
C LEU A 54 7.97 -2.23 6.25
N PRO A 55 8.62 -1.13 6.71
CA PRO A 55 8.39 0.19 6.15
C PRO A 55 8.70 0.28 4.65
N ALA A 56 9.71 -0.46 4.18
CA ALA A 56 10.09 -0.48 2.77
C ALA A 56 9.07 -1.21 1.89
N LEU A 57 8.38 -2.22 2.45
CA LEU A 57 7.28 -2.95 1.81
C LEU A 57 6.00 -2.11 1.78
N GLU A 58 5.73 -1.36 2.83
CA GLU A 58 4.51 -0.54 2.94
C GLU A 58 4.64 0.86 2.29
N SER A 59 5.87 1.25 1.95
CA SER A 59 6.19 2.55 1.36
C SER A 59 5.33 2.87 0.15
N GLY A 60 4.65 4.02 0.22
CA GLY A 60 3.81 4.56 -0.87
C GLY A 60 2.39 4.02 -0.90
N LEU A 61 2.07 2.92 -0.21
CA LEU A 61 0.69 2.40 -0.14
C LEU A 61 -0.25 3.39 0.54
N SER A 62 0.19 3.99 1.65
CA SER A 62 -0.59 5.00 2.38
C SER A 62 -0.92 6.20 1.49
N LEU A 63 0.02 6.65 0.66
CA LEU A 63 -0.20 7.76 -0.26
C LEU A 63 -1.26 7.41 -1.32
N VAL A 64 -1.18 6.22 -1.94
CA VAL A 64 -2.20 5.78 -2.91
C VAL A 64 -3.58 5.70 -2.25
N LYS A 65 -3.66 5.19 -1.02
CA LYS A 65 -4.91 5.13 -0.24
C LYS A 65 -5.50 6.53 -0.01
N VAL A 66 -4.67 7.50 0.38
CA VAL A 66 -5.11 8.89 0.59
C VAL A 66 -5.60 9.51 -0.71
N LEU A 67 -4.86 9.36 -1.81
CA LEU A 67 -5.28 9.89 -3.12
C LEU A 67 -6.61 9.27 -3.58
N ALA A 68 -6.78 7.97 -3.39
CA ALA A 68 -8.02 7.27 -3.70
C ALA A 68 -9.20 7.78 -2.87
N ALA A 69 -8.97 8.17 -1.62
CA ALA A 69 -9.99 8.74 -0.73
C ALA A 69 -10.29 10.21 -1.03
N VAL A 70 -9.31 10.99 -1.47
CA VAL A 70 -9.46 12.42 -1.78
C VAL A 70 -10.11 12.65 -3.15
N ALA A 71 -9.88 11.79 -4.13
CA ALA A 71 -10.42 11.96 -5.49
C ALA A 71 -11.97 12.12 -5.55
N PRO A 72 -12.79 11.32 -4.83
CA PRO A 72 -14.24 11.53 -4.79
C PRO A 72 -14.63 12.84 -4.10
N LEU A 73 -13.90 13.23 -3.05
CA LEU A 73 -14.14 14.48 -2.33
C LEU A 73 -13.88 15.71 -3.23
N MET A 74 -12.89 15.62 -4.10
CA MET A 74 -12.67 16.65 -5.14
C MET A 74 -13.81 16.69 -6.17
N GLY A 75 -14.36 15.54 -6.55
CA GLY A 75 -15.53 15.48 -7.42
C GLY A 75 -16.78 16.12 -6.80
N LEU A 76 -17.01 15.87 -5.51
CA LEU A 76 -18.05 16.51 -4.70
C LEU A 76 -17.80 18.03 -4.57
N LEU A 77 -16.57 18.47 -4.37
CA LEU A 77 -16.26 19.90 -4.38
C LEU A 77 -16.66 20.55 -5.72
N GLY A 78 -16.42 19.85 -6.83
CA GLY A 78 -16.87 20.27 -8.16
C GLY A 78 -18.39 20.41 -8.27
N THR A 79 -19.19 19.57 -7.60
CA THR A 79 -20.65 19.70 -7.61
C THR A 79 -21.10 20.96 -6.88
N VAL A 80 -20.48 21.24 -5.73
CA VAL A 80 -20.77 22.45 -4.96
C VAL A 80 -20.46 23.68 -5.81
N ILE A 81 -19.31 23.70 -6.50
CA ILE A 81 -18.94 24.80 -7.40
C ILE A 81 -19.96 24.94 -8.56
N GLY A 82 -20.33 23.84 -9.22
CA GLY A 82 -21.31 23.87 -10.32
C GLY A 82 -22.70 24.35 -9.88
N MET A 83 -23.12 23.98 -8.68
CA MET A 83 -24.38 24.47 -8.09
C MET A 83 -24.31 25.96 -7.74
N ILE A 84 -23.18 26.46 -7.22
CA ILE A 84 -22.98 27.90 -6.99
C ILE A 84 -23.12 28.69 -8.28
N VAL A 85 -22.48 28.23 -9.37
CA VAL A 85 -22.60 28.87 -10.69
C VAL A 85 -24.04 28.85 -11.20
N THR A 86 -24.75 27.74 -10.99
CA THR A 86 -26.16 27.60 -11.36
C THR A 86 -27.03 28.62 -10.62
N PHE A 87 -26.87 28.76 -9.29
CA PHE A 87 -27.62 29.73 -8.50
C PHE A 87 -27.31 31.18 -8.85
N GLN A 88 -26.06 31.49 -9.21
CA GLN A 88 -25.69 32.82 -9.70
C GLN A 88 -26.40 33.13 -11.03
N ALA A 89 -26.47 32.17 -11.95
CA ALA A 89 -27.20 32.34 -13.21
C ALA A 89 -28.70 32.60 -12.99
N ILE A 90 -29.33 31.87 -12.07
CA ILE A 90 -30.74 32.10 -11.68
C ILE A 90 -30.93 33.51 -11.12
N THR A 91 -29.99 33.97 -10.29
CA THR A 91 -30.07 35.30 -9.67
C THR A 91 -29.95 36.42 -10.72
N LEU A 92 -29.09 36.23 -11.72
CA LEU A 92 -28.80 37.25 -12.73
C LEU A 92 -29.83 37.30 -13.86
N PHE A 93 -30.29 36.14 -14.31
CA PHE A 93 -31.15 36.00 -15.50
C PHE A 93 -32.58 35.56 -15.15
N GLY A 94 -32.90 35.38 -13.86
CA GLY A 94 -34.14 34.78 -13.41
C GLY A 94 -34.24 33.30 -13.79
N THR A 95 -35.45 32.74 -13.74
CA THR A 95 -35.74 31.37 -14.20
C THR A 95 -35.96 31.29 -15.73
N GLY A 96 -35.61 32.35 -16.46
CA GLY A 96 -36.00 32.56 -17.86
C GLY A 96 -35.22 31.74 -18.89
N ASP A 97 -34.01 31.27 -18.58
CA ASP A 97 -33.21 30.41 -19.48
C ASP A 97 -32.86 29.06 -18.83
N PRO A 98 -33.71 28.03 -19.02
CA PRO A 98 -33.49 26.68 -18.51
C PRO A 98 -32.20 26.02 -19.04
N LYS A 99 -31.67 26.44 -20.20
CA LYS A 99 -30.44 25.84 -20.75
C LYS A 99 -29.22 26.22 -19.92
N LEU A 100 -29.14 27.47 -19.46
CA LEU A 100 -28.05 27.92 -18.58
C LEU A 100 -28.07 27.17 -17.25
N MET A 101 -29.26 26.95 -16.67
CA MET A 101 -29.43 26.17 -15.46
C MET A 101 -29.01 24.70 -15.64
N ALA A 102 -29.44 24.08 -16.75
CA ALA A 102 -29.09 22.70 -17.08
C ALA A 102 -27.57 22.52 -17.29
N GLY A 103 -26.89 23.54 -17.82
CA GLY A 103 -25.43 23.52 -18.01
C GLY A 103 -24.65 23.38 -16.70
N GLY A 104 -24.96 24.21 -15.69
CA GLY A 104 -24.27 24.17 -14.40
C GLY A 104 -24.53 22.89 -13.60
N ILE A 105 -25.75 22.35 -13.67
CA ILE A 105 -26.10 21.05 -13.06
C ILE A 105 -25.38 19.92 -13.78
N SER A 106 -25.35 19.93 -15.12
CA SER A 106 -24.63 18.92 -15.90
C SER A 106 -23.14 18.93 -15.56
N GLN A 107 -22.52 20.12 -15.48
CA GLN A 107 -21.12 20.25 -15.08
C GLN A 107 -20.87 19.65 -13.68
N ALA A 108 -21.73 19.93 -12.70
CA ALA A 108 -21.65 19.37 -11.36
C ALA A 108 -21.66 17.82 -11.38
N LEU A 109 -22.55 17.22 -12.17
CA LEU A 109 -22.61 15.76 -12.30
C LEU A 109 -21.35 15.18 -12.96
N VAL A 110 -20.84 15.82 -14.01
CA VAL A 110 -19.61 15.38 -14.70
C VAL A 110 -18.40 15.41 -13.76
N THR A 111 -18.25 16.42 -12.90
CA THR A 111 -17.12 16.45 -11.94
C THR A 111 -17.17 15.31 -10.93
N THR A 112 -18.37 14.89 -10.51
CA THR A 112 -18.54 13.71 -9.63
C THR A 112 -18.06 12.45 -10.33
N VAL A 113 -18.49 12.26 -11.58
CA VAL A 113 -18.11 11.10 -12.39
C VAL A 113 -16.59 11.06 -12.57
N GLN A 114 -15.95 12.19 -12.86
CA GLN A 114 -14.50 12.27 -12.95
C GLN A 114 -13.78 11.89 -11.65
N GLY A 115 -14.28 12.34 -10.50
CA GLY A 115 -13.73 11.97 -9.19
C GLY A 115 -13.80 10.45 -8.94
N LEU A 116 -14.92 9.81 -9.33
CA LEU A 116 -15.09 8.37 -9.24
C LEU A 116 -14.21 7.60 -10.23
N ILE A 117 -14.11 8.07 -11.47
CA ILE A 117 -13.24 7.46 -12.50
C ILE A 117 -11.77 7.47 -12.06
N ALA A 118 -11.33 8.51 -11.34
CA ALA A 118 -9.99 8.55 -10.75
C ALA A 118 -9.86 7.64 -9.51
N ALA A 119 -10.87 7.62 -8.63
CA ALA A 119 -10.81 6.89 -7.37
C ALA A 119 -10.85 5.36 -7.53
N ILE A 120 -11.70 4.84 -8.42
CA ILE A 120 -11.91 3.39 -8.56
C ILE A 120 -10.61 2.65 -8.94
N PRO A 121 -9.86 3.06 -9.98
CA PRO A 121 -8.59 2.42 -10.33
C PRO A 121 -7.55 2.52 -9.21
N LEU A 122 -7.49 3.66 -8.51
CA LEU A 122 -6.56 3.85 -7.38
C LEU A 122 -6.87 2.88 -6.23
N LEU A 123 -8.15 2.69 -5.89
CA LEU A 123 -8.56 1.73 -4.86
C LEU A 123 -8.19 0.30 -5.23
N VAL A 124 -8.43 -0.11 -6.49
CA VAL A 124 -8.08 -1.44 -6.99
C VAL A 124 -6.56 -1.64 -6.92
N LEU A 125 -5.78 -0.68 -7.42
CA LEU A 125 -4.32 -0.75 -7.39
C LEU A 125 -3.78 -0.82 -5.96
N HIS A 126 -4.33 -0.01 -5.05
CA HIS A 126 -3.99 -0.06 -3.64
C HIS A 126 -4.29 -1.43 -3.03
N ALA A 127 -5.45 -2.03 -3.32
CA ALA A 127 -5.82 -3.35 -2.80
C ALA A 127 -4.82 -4.44 -3.23
N PHE A 128 -4.45 -4.47 -4.52
CA PHE A 128 -3.46 -5.43 -5.03
C PHE A 128 -2.06 -5.22 -4.42
N ALA A 129 -1.61 -3.96 -4.35
CA ALA A 129 -0.28 -3.64 -3.84
C ALA A 129 -0.20 -3.90 -2.31
N SER A 130 -1.23 -3.52 -1.56
CA SER A 130 -1.34 -3.79 -0.12
C SER A 130 -1.41 -5.28 0.18
N GLY A 131 -2.20 -6.05 -0.57
CA GLY A 131 -2.24 -7.50 -0.44
C GLY A 131 -0.88 -8.16 -0.71
N THR A 132 -0.13 -7.67 -1.71
CA THR A 132 1.21 -8.15 -2.01
C THR A 132 2.20 -7.81 -0.90
N SER A 133 2.16 -6.59 -0.36
CA SER A 133 3.00 -6.17 0.77
C SER A 133 2.76 -7.07 1.99
N ARG A 134 1.49 -7.26 2.37
CA ARG A 134 1.12 -8.07 3.54
C ARG A 134 1.58 -9.52 3.39
N ARG A 135 1.43 -10.11 2.20
CA ARG A 135 1.93 -11.46 1.91
C ARG A 135 3.45 -11.54 2.04
N LEU A 136 4.18 -10.51 1.61
CA LEU A 136 5.64 -10.47 1.76
C LEU A 136 6.04 -10.36 3.22
N SER A 137 5.39 -9.51 4.02
CA SER A 137 5.64 -9.39 5.45
C SER A 137 5.41 -10.72 6.19
N GLN A 138 4.27 -11.38 5.92
CA GLN A 138 3.96 -12.69 6.49
C GLN A 138 5.01 -13.75 6.12
N LEU A 139 5.47 -13.76 4.87
CA LEU A 139 6.54 -14.67 4.45
C LEU A 139 7.85 -14.42 5.22
N LEU A 140 8.22 -13.15 5.48
CA LEU A 140 9.41 -12.84 6.27
C LEU A 140 9.29 -13.33 7.71
N GLU A 141 8.13 -13.11 8.34
CA GLU A 141 7.83 -13.59 9.69
C GLU A 141 7.87 -15.13 9.77
N GLU A 142 7.23 -15.82 8.81
CA GLU A 142 7.24 -17.29 8.73
C GLU A 142 8.66 -17.85 8.59
N GLN A 143 9.49 -17.25 7.72
CA GLN A 143 10.87 -17.70 7.55
C GLN A 143 11.74 -17.38 8.77
N SER A 144 11.56 -16.22 9.40
CA SER A 144 12.22 -15.86 10.67
C SER A 144 11.93 -16.90 11.76
N ALA A 145 10.65 -17.19 12.00
CA ALA A 145 10.22 -18.19 12.97
C ALA A 145 10.78 -19.58 12.64
N GLY A 146 10.80 -19.96 11.35
CA GLY A 146 11.42 -21.20 10.89
C GLY A 146 12.91 -21.30 11.21
N MET A 147 13.66 -20.21 11.05
CA MET A 147 15.09 -20.15 11.40
C MET A 147 15.32 -20.31 12.91
N VAL A 148 14.52 -19.65 13.75
CA VAL A 148 14.58 -19.80 15.22
C VAL A 148 14.27 -21.24 15.64
N ALA A 149 13.25 -21.86 15.04
CA ALA A 149 12.88 -23.24 15.34
C ALA A 149 14.00 -24.22 14.99
N ALA A 150 14.56 -24.11 13.78
CA ALA A 150 15.69 -24.94 13.35
C ALA A 150 16.91 -24.77 14.26
N TYR A 151 17.19 -23.54 14.71
CA TYR A 151 18.25 -23.24 15.66
C TYR A 151 18.01 -23.88 17.04
N ALA A 152 16.78 -23.84 17.54
CA ALA A 152 16.40 -24.45 18.82
C ALA A 152 16.55 -25.98 18.79
N GLU A 153 16.20 -26.62 17.68
CA GLU A 153 16.37 -28.07 17.49
C GLU A 153 17.85 -28.46 17.47
N GLN A 154 18.70 -27.68 16.79
CA GLN A 154 20.14 -27.93 16.73
C GLN A 154 20.84 -27.81 18.09
N GLN A 155 20.33 -26.97 19.01
CA GLN A 155 20.86 -26.87 20.37
C GLN A 155 20.38 -27.99 21.32
N ARG A 156 19.28 -28.67 20.98
CA ARG A 156 18.72 -29.78 21.78
C ARG A 156 19.28 -31.16 21.39
N ALA A 157 19.87 -31.29 20.19
CA ALA A 157 20.50 -32.49 19.67
C ALA A 157 21.98 -32.59 20.07
#